data_AF-A0A6F8XRC9-F1
#
_entry.id   AF-A0A6F8XRC9-F1
#
_cell.length_a   1.000
_cell.length_b   1.000
_cell.length_c   1.000
_cell.angle_alpha   90.00
_cell.angle_beta   90.00
_cell.angle_gamma   90.00
#
_symmetry.space_group_name_H-M   'P 1'
#
loop_
_entity.id
_entity.type
_entity.pdbx_description
1 polymer ?
#
loop_
_entity_poly.entity_id
_entity_poly.type
_entity_poly.pdbx_seq_one_letter_code
_entity_poly.pdbx_strand_id
1 'polypeptide(L)'
;MTTIDLLIEIGLPAVSLGVWILANTAARIYTRPAAVAPAPATMDFPGPESPAVVGLIADGWRISTGDAAAATLLDLAARGYVELRQNSADARHTTVHLTRREPGDLNEYELQVYNWVAQRSTNGVVPLTALAFTDAGRYATWARRVNRYVVEEAQRLGLSRPRYSRAMIAALVVLAGLVAAGIAVSAMHVAVRLGDPAERTGQYLSGLGAWVMAFAIISAGARSKGGQRDTTAGRAAAARWLGVREWLAGHESFADLPPSAVAVWHRYLAYGVALGKSRVASEVIDLGMSDHRRIWSSYTGRWRQVDVSYPRYGLRVGQALGWPIGHVIITAWIGIPMLVYGREVSAAFQLFGLALLTYGAYLVVRVTVALATPVSVTGQVIWRGTWKTKQVGGGDSEPSRTVPANYHLVIDDGHSDRTRAWILPAELADGFRIGDVVTAKARLWTRRVVKVTQLRAERRGPHDDLPETGEVVARATVRTRAVPPPQQLLTTAEVGQAFGQAVTVEFKRASKDNPVRTAEFRDGSGRNILNVEVLEGAPGDMTIGMSRMMDKPLPGIADQAYAGTNRLVGRRGGVTVILRLKGHAKGNDPARLSGLLVTALSRLQTTAPIT
;
A
#
# COMPACT_ATOMS: atom_id res chain seq x y z
N MET A 1 -18.00 -11.99 -47.68
CA MET A 1 -16.71 -11.66 -47.03
C MET A 1 -15.63 -12.32 -47.88
N THR A 2 -14.85 -11.51 -48.58
CA THR A 2 -13.78 -11.99 -49.46
C THR A 2 -12.56 -12.42 -48.63
N THR A 3 -11.62 -13.14 -49.25
CA THR A 3 -10.33 -13.47 -48.61
C THR A 3 -9.58 -12.20 -48.18
N ILE A 4 -9.70 -11.12 -48.95
CA ILE A 4 -9.10 -9.81 -48.64
C ILE A 4 -9.75 -9.21 -47.39
N ASP A 5 -11.08 -9.28 -47.26
CA ASP A 5 -11.79 -8.81 -46.06
C ASP A 5 -11.31 -9.54 -44.80
N LEU A 6 -11.15 -10.87 -44.87
CA LEU A 6 -10.65 -11.67 -43.75
C LEU A 6 -9.22 -11.28 -43.34
N LEU A 7 -8.34 -11.04 -44.31
CA LEU A 7 -6.96 -10.63 -44.07
C LEU A 7 -6.89 -9.27 -43.38
N ILE A 8 -7.70 -8.30 -43.81
CA ILE A 8 -7.70 -6.94 -43.24
C ILE A 8 -8.43 -6.91 -41.88
N GLU A 9 -9.55 -7.60 -41.75
CA GLU A 9 -10.42 -7.49 -40.57
C GLU A 9 -9.93 -8.33 -39.40
N ILE A 10 -9.25 -9.45 -39.66
CA ILE A 10 -8.81 -10.39 -38.62
C ILE A 10 -7.28 -10.59 -38.67
N GLY A 11 -6.73 -10.81 -39.87
CA GLY A 11 -5.30 -11.08 -40.04
C GLY A 11 -4.42 -9.93 -39.56
N LEU A 12 -4.69 -8.71 -40.02
CA LEU A 12 -3.89 -7.52 -39.70
C LEU A 12 -3.90 -7.18 -38.19
N PRO A 13 -5.04 -7.12 -37.47
CA PRO A 13 -5.06 -6.94 -36.03
C PRO A 13 -4.34 -8.05 -35.26
N ALA A 14 -4.55 -9.32 -35.65
CA ALA A 14 -3.97 -10.46 -34.96
C ALA A 14 -2.44 -10.48 -35.09
N VAL A 15 -1.91 -10.27 -36.30
CA VAL A 15 -0.46 -10.18 -36.55
C VAL A 15 0.13 -8.97 -35.83
N SER A 16 -0.51 -7.81 -35.92
CA SER A 16 -0.04 -6.58 -35.27
C SER A 16 0.06 -6.76 -33.75
N LEU A 17 -0.98 -7.32 -33.11
CA LEU A 17 -0.97 -7.59 -31.68
C LEU A 17 0.06 -8.67 -31.31
N GLY A 18 0.20 -9.71 -32.13
CA GLY A 18 1.21 -10.76 -31.97
C GLY A 18 2.63 -10.20 -31.95
N VAL A 19 2.96 -9.31 -32.89
CA VAL A 19 4.26 -8.62 -32.96
C VAL A 19 4.52 -7.81 -31.70
N TRP A 20 3.54 -7.03 -31.22
CA TRP A 20 3.72 -6.25 -30.00
C TRP A 20 3.90 -7.13 -28.76
N ILE A 21 3.10 -8.19 -28.61
CA ILE A 21 3.21 -9.13 -27.49
C ILE A 21 4.59 -9.80 -27.51
N LEU A 22 5.07 -10.23 -28.68
CA LEU A 22 6.38 -10.84 -28.85
C LEU A 22 7.50 -9.87 -28.48
N ALA A 23 7.47 -8.63 -29.00
CA ALA A 23 8.46 -7.61 -28.68
C ALA A 23 8.49 -7.25 -27.18
N ASN A 24 7.32 -7.05 -26.56
CA ASN A 24 7.22 -6.75 -25.13
C ASN A 24 7.67 -7.95 -24.26
N THR A 25 7.37 -9.18 -24.69
CA THR A 25 7.81 -10.40 -24.00
C THR A 25 9.33 -10.59 -24.12
N ALA A 26 9.89 -10.41 -25.32
CA ALA A 26 11.33 -10.42 -25.56
C ALA A 26 12.04 -9.37 -24.70
N ALA A 27 11.53 -8.14 -24.67
CA ALA A 27 12.06 -7.08 -23.80
C ALA A 27 12.03 -7.49 -22.31
N ARG A 28 10.94 -8.13 -21.84
CA ARG A 28 10.84 -8.63 -20.46
C ARG A 28 11.83 -9.73 -20.15
N ILE A 29 12.12 -10.62 -21.09
CA ILE A 29 13.07 -11.74 -20.95
C ILE A 29 14.51 -11.20 -20.96
N TYR A 30 14.86 -10.40 -21.97
CA TYR A 30 16.18 -9.82 -22.16
C TYR A 30 16.61 -8.89 -21.01
N THR A 31 15.64 -8.29 -20.32
CA THR A 31 15.90 -7.40 -19.19
C THR A 31 15.76 -8.07 -17.82
N ARG A 32 15.64 -9.40 -17.76
CA ARG A 32 15.67 -10.10 -16.46
C ARG A 32 17.07 -9.95 -15.85
N PRO A 33 17.19 -9.54 -14.57
CA PRO A 33 18.48 -9.55 -13.90
C PRO A 33 19.05 -10.96 -13.86
N ALA A 34 20.36 -11.10 -14.08
CA ALA A 34 21.03 -12.38 -13.99
C ALA A 34 21.02 -12.91 -12.55
N ALA A 35 20.94 -14.23 -12.39
CA ALA A 35 21.25 -14.86 -11.11
C ALA A 35 22.75 -14.75 -10.84
N VAL A 36 23.12 -14.46 -9.59
CA VAL A 36 24.52 -14.33 -9.16
C VAL A 36 24.84 -15.46 -8.21
N ALA A 37 25.89 -16.22 -8.52
CA ALA A 37 26.42 -17.22 -7.61
C ALA A 37 27.29 -16.54 -6.53
N PRO A 38 27.25 -17.02 -5.27
CA PRO A 38 28.12 -16.50 -4.22
C PRO A 38 29.60 -16.77 -4.55
N ALA A 39 30.45 -15.78 -4.25
CA ALA A 39 31.89 -16.01 -4.14
C ALA A 39 32.19 -16.87 -2.89
N PRO A 40 33.43 -17.40 -2.73
CA PRO A 40 33.82 -18.10 -1.51
C PRO A 40 33.50 -17.29 -0.24
N ALA A 41 33.09 -18.00 0.82
CA ALA A 41 32.74 -17.37 2.07
C ALA A 41 33.93 -16.56 2.61
N THR A 42 33.68 -15.30 2.98
CA THR A 42 34.73 -14.39 3.47
C THR A 42 34.19 -13.54 4.63
N MET A 43 35.07 -13.27 5.59
CA MET A 43 34.79 -12.31 6.67
C MET A 43 35.05 -10.87 6.23
N ASP A 44 35.98 -10.63 5.30
CA ASP A 44 36.41 -9.28 4.96
C ASP A 44 35.34 -8.51 4.21
N PHE A 45 35.19 -7.22 4.52
CA PHE A 45 34.29 -6.33 3.77
C PHE A 45 34.82 -6.13 2.35
N PRO A 46 34.09 -6.61 1.32
CA PRO A 46 34.61 -6.71 -0.04
C PRO A 46 34.53 -5.42 -0.84
N GLY A 47 34.03 -4.32 -0.25
CA GLY A 47 33.89 -3.04 -0.91
C GLY A 47 33.25 -1.95 -0.02
N PRO A 48 33.20 -0.70 -0.53
CA PRO A 48 32.70 0.46 0.21
C PRO A 48 31.18 0.61 0.15
N GLU A 49 30.45 -0.32 -0.48
CA GLU A 49 29.01 -0.19 -0.69
C GLU A 49 28.26 -0.08 0.65
N SER A 50 27.29 0.84 0.71
CA SER A 50 26.44 0.98 1.89
C SER A 50 25.55 -0.27 2.09
N PRO A 51 25.14 -0.60 3.32
CA PRO A 51 24.29 -1.77 3.57
C PRO A 51 22.98 -1.76 2.77
N ALA A 52 22.36 -0.60 2.56
CA ALA A 52 21.16 -0.49 1.74
C ALA A 52 21.42 -0.86 0.26
N VAL A 53 22.56 -0.45 -0.30
CA VAL A 53 22.97 -0.82 -1.66
C VAL A 53 23.35 -2.29 -1.74
N VAL A 54 24.00 -2.84 -0.71
CA VAL A 54 24.29 -4.28 -0.62
C VAL A 54 23.01 -5.10 -0.65
N GLY A 55 21.99 -4.69 0.11
CA GLY A 55 20.68 -5.33 0.09
C GLY A 55 20.04 -5.32 -1.32
N LEU A 56 20.13 -4.19 -2.04
CA LEU A 56 19.66 -4.09 -3.42
C LEU A 56 20.35 -5.09 -4.35
N ILE A 57 21.69 -5.16 -4.35
CA ILE A 57 22.44 -5.99 -5.30
C ILE A 57 22.41 -7.48 -4.93
N ALA A 58 22.35 -7.80 -3.64
CA ALA A 58 22.24 -9.18 -3.16
C ALA A 58 20.83 -9.77 -3.38
N ASP A 59 19.79 -8.93 -3.37
CA ASP A 59 18.39 -9.33 -3.64
C ASP A 59 17.98 -9.28 -5.12
N GLY A 60 18.93 -9.44 -6.03
CA GLY A 60 18.64 -9.43 -7.45
C GLY A 60 18.03 -8.11 -7.94
N TRP A 61 18.59 -6.99 -7.47
CA TRP A 61 18.21 -5.62 -7.86
C TRP A 61 16.78 -5.24 -7.46
N ARG A 62 16.33 -5.77 -6.31
CA ARG A 62 15.06 -5.41 -5.65
C ARG A 62 15.35 -4.81 -4.29
N ILE A 63 14.51 -3.87 -3.86
CA ILE A 63 14.66 -3.21 -2.57
C ILE A 63 13.54 -3.68 -1.66
N SER A 64 13.93 -4.28 -0.54
CA SER A 64 13.11 -4.42 0.67
C SER A 64 13.28 -3.15 1.48
N THR A 65 12.24 -2.31 1.54
CA THR A 65 12.40 -0.95 2.11
C THR A 65 12.64 -1.04 3.62
N GLY A 66 11.98 -1.99 4.29
CA GLY A 66 12.16 -2.25 5.72
C GLY A 66 13.60 -2.66 6.03
N ASP A 67 14.12 -3.68 5.34
CA ASP A 67 15.50 -4.16 5.54
C ASP A 67 16.52 -3.07 5.20
N ALA A 68 16.32 -2.31 4.11
CA ALA A 68 17.22 -1.22 3.74
C ALA A 68 17.27 -0.13 4.81
N ALA A 69 16.12 0.22 5.40
CA ALA A 69 16.04 1.20 6.47
C ALA A 69 16.65 0.69 7.78
N ALA A 70 16.37 -0.55 8.16
CA ALA A 70 16.93 -1.18 9.35
C ALA A 70 18.45 -1.34 9.25
N ALA A 71 18.96 -1.82 8.11
CA ALA A 71 20.38 -1.89 7.83
C ALA A 71 21.03 -0.50 7.87
N THR A 72 20.36 0.53 7.35
CA THR A 72 20.84 1.91 7.42
C THR A 72 20.89 2.41 8.86
N LEU A 73 19.86 2.16 9.67
CA LEU A 73 19.84 2.56 11.08
C LEU A 73 20.98 1.92 11.87
N LEU A 74 21.25 0.64 11.63
CA LEU A 74 22.37 -0.08 12.25
C LEU A 74 23.73 0.44 11.76
N ASP A 75 23.87 0.81 10.49
CA ASP A 75 25.10 1.40 9.98
C ASP A 75 25.36 2.80 10.57
N LEU A 76 24.30 3.60 10.74
CA LEU A 76 24.37 4.87 11.47
C LEU A 76 24.79 4.67 12.92
N ALA A 77 24.33 3.59 13.56
CA ALA A 77 24.74 3.24 14.91
C ALA A 77 26.21 2.82 14.96
N ALA A 78 26.65 1.98 14.03
CA ALA A 78 28.05 1.54 13.92
C ALA A 78 29.02 2.70 13.63
N ARG A 79 28.57 3.73 12.90
CA ARG A 79 29.35 4.97 12.64
C ARG A 79 29.22 6.04 13.74
N GLY A 80 28.39 5.78 14.76
CA GLY A 80 28.25 6.65 15.94
C GLY A 80 27.41 7.91 15.71
N TYR A 81 26.47 7.92 14.76
CA TYR A 81 25.46 9.00 14.68
C TYR A 81 24.32 8.77 15.67
N VAL A 82 24.01 7.52 15.93
CA VAL A 82 23.02 7.08 16.93
C VAL A 82 23.63 5.98 17.78
N GLU A 83 23.05 5.72 18.95
CA GLU A 83 23.43 4.62 19.82
C GLU A 83 22.20 3.76 20.14
N LEU A 84 22.34 2.44 20.05
CA LEU A 84 21.26 1.50 20.36
C LEU A 84 21.51 0.89 21.73
N ARG A 85 20.64 1.23 22.70
CA ARG A 85 20.72 0.74 24.09
C ARG A 85 19.57 -0.18 24.39
N GLN A 86 19.89 -1.37 24.87
CA GLN A 86 18.92 -2.37 25.29
C GLN A 86 18.86 -2.40 26.82
N ASN A 87 17.70 -2.05 27.37
CA ASN A 87 17.49 -1.90 28.81
C ASN A 87 16.86 -3.15 29.47
N SER A 88 16.63 -4.22 28.71
CA SER A 88 15.93 -5.44 29.13
C SER A 88 16.43 -6.64 28.32
N ALA A 89 16.22 -7.87 28.80
CA ALA A 89 16.49 -9.08 28.03
C ALA A 89 15.68 -9.14 26.71
N ASP A 90 14.52 -8.50 26.67
CA ASP A 90 13.73 -8.37 25.43
C ASP A 90 14.34 -7.31 24.50
N ALA A 91 14.71 -7.74 23.29
CA ALA A 91 15.26 -6.89 22.25
C ALA A 91 14.29 -5.77 21.82
N ARG A 92 12.97 -5.95 21.97
CA ARG A 92 11.94 -4.95 21.65
C ARG A 92 11.99 -3.71 22.53
N HIS A 93 12.62 -3.80 23.70
CA HIS A 93 12.86 -2.68 24.60
C HIS A 93 14.15 -1.90 24.27
N THR A 94 14.71 -2.09 23.08
CA THR A 94 15.84 -1.29 22.62
C THR A 94 15.41 0.14 22.30
N THR A 95 16.22 1.09 22.74
CA THR A 95 16.04 2.53 22.55
C THR A 95 17.16 3.08 21.67
N VAL A 96 16.82 4.03 20.81
CA VAL A 96 17.75 4.79 19.96
C VAL A 96 18.03 6.12 20.63
N HIS A 97 19.32 6.43 20.79
CA HIS A 97 19.82 7.68 21.37
C HIS A 97 20.53 8.45 20.27
N LEU A 98 20.13 9.71 20.04
CA LEU A 98 20.87 10.60 19.16
C LEU A 98 22.20 10.97 19.81
N THR A 99 23.27 10.91 19.04
CA THR A 99 24.58 11.40 19.49
C THR A 99 24.73 12.89 19.17
N ARG A 100 25.83 13.50 19.62
CA ARG A 100 26.18 14.89 19.27
C ARG A 100 26.85 15.02 17.89
N ARG A 101 27.06 13.92 17.17
CA ARG A 101 27.72 13.93 15.87
C ARG A 101 26.78 14.51 14.81
N GLU A 102 27.24 15.56 14.11
CA GLU A 102 26.45 16.18 13.05
C GLU A 102 26.39 15.29 11.79
N PRO A 103 25.24 15.22 11.10
CA PRO A 103 25.02 14.32 9.96
C PRO A 103 25.58 14.88 8.62
N GLY A 104 26.75 15.53 8.62
CA GLY A 104 27.27 16.27 7.46
C GLY A 104 27.74 15.42 6.28
N ASP A 105 28.08 14.15 6.52
CA ASP A 105 28.64 13.19 5.55
C ASP A 105 27.66 12.05 5.22
N LEU A 106 26.38 12.18 5.60
CA LEU A 106 25.35 11.17 5.33
C LEU A 106 24.82 11.27 3.89
N ASN A 107 24.61 10.12 3.25
CA ASN A 107 23.87 10.06 1.99
C ASN A 107 22.39 10.44 2.19
N GLU A 108 21.69 10.80 1.11
CA GLU A 108 20.28 11.27 1.15
C GLU A 108 19.31 10.32 1.88
N TYR A 109 19.40 9.00 1.65
CA TYR A 109 18.54 8.04 2.36
C TYR A 109 18.96 7.84 3.82
N GLU A 110 20.25 7.98 4.13
CA GLU A 110 20.78 7.87 5.49
C GLU A 110 20.35 9.07 6.33
N LEU A 111 20.47 10.26 5.75
CA LEU A 111 19.95 11.49 6.31
C LEU A 111 18.42 11.41 6.50
N GLN A 112 17.71 10.80 5.55
CA GLN A 112 16.27 10.57 5.67
C GLN A 112 15.91 9.63 6.84
N VAL A 113 16.69 8.57 7.09
CA VAL A 113 16.51 7.66 8.24
C VAL A 113 16.89 8.37 9.54
N TYR A 114 18.01 9.09 9.57
CA TYR A 114 18.46 9.87 10.72
C TYR A 114 17.40 10.92 11.12
N ASN A 115 16.92 11.72 10.16
CA ASN A 115 15.89 12.73 10.40
C ASN A 115 14.57 12.13 10.88
N TRP A 116 14.24 10.90 10.45
CA TRP A 116 13.07 10.19 10.92
C TRP A 116 13.16 9.84 12.41
N VAL A 117 14.33 9.34 12.84
CA VAL A 117 14.64 9.07 14.25
C VAL A 117 14.60 10.38 15.04
N ALA A 118 15.26 11.43 14.53
CA ALA A 118 15.35 12.72 15.20
C ALA A 118 13.97 13.36 15.44
N GLN A 119 13.09 13.33 14.43
CA GLN A 119 11.73 13.86 14.53
C GLN A 119 10.85 13.15 15.58
N ARG A 120 11.18 11.90 15.94
CA ARG A 120 10.44 11.11 16.94
C ARG A 120 11.09 11.11 18.32
N SER A 121 12.34 11.55 18.37
CA SER A 121 13.07 11.59 19.62
C SER A 121 12.45 12.63 20.56
N THR A 122 12.29 12.24 21.83
CA THR A 122 11.99 13.17 22.92
C THR A 122 13.25 13.24 23.78
N ASN A 123 13.81 14.44 23.94
CA ASN A 123 15.10 14.64 24.61
C ASN A 123 16.24 13.77 24.02
N GLY A 124 16.23 13.56 22.71
CA GLY A 124 17.24 12.77 22.01
C GLY A 124 17.09 11.25 22.12
N VAL A 125 15.99 10.74 22.71
CA VAL A 125 15.75 9.30 22.87
C VAL A 125 14.42 8.88 22.22
N VAL A 126 14.39 7.72 21.57
CA VAL A 126 13.18 7.11 21.01
C VAL A 126 13.22 5.57 21.12
N PRO A 127 12.17 4.90 21.63
CA PRO A 127 12.05 3.44 21.57
C PRO A 127 11.95 2.95 20.12
N LEU A 128 12.55 1.79 19.78
CA LEU A 128 12.45 1.23 18.42
C LEU A 128 11.00 1.03 17.98
N THR A 129 10.13 0.57 18.89
CA THR A 129 8.70 0.38 18.64
C THR A 129 7.95 1.67 18.30
N ALA A 130 8.48 2.83 18.71
CA ALA A 130 7.91 4.14 18.40
C ALA A 130 8.36 4.69 17.02
N LEU A 131 9.35 4.07 16.37
CA LEU A 131 9.77 4.42 15.00
C LEU A 131 8.78 3.95 13.94
N ALA A 132 7.83 3.10 14.33
CA ALA A 132 6.75 2.61 13.50
C ALA A 132 5.93 3.74 12.85
N PHE A 133 5.61 3.57 11.57
CA PHE A 133 4.63 4.41 10.87
C PHE A 133 3.21 3.96 11.24
N THR A 134 2.36 4.91 11.61
CA THR A 134 0.92 4.66 11.83
C THR A 134 0.07 4.91 10.58
N ASP A 135 0.60 5.66 9.60
CA ASP A 135 -0.09 6.00 8.35
C ASP A 135 0.60 5.39 7.12
N ALA A 136 -0.15 4.55 6.40
CA ALA A 136 0.35 3.84 5.23
C ALA A 136 0.73 4.76 4.06
N GLY A 137 0.02 5.89 3.89
CA GLY A 137 0.29 6.85 2.82
C GLY A 137 1.62 7.60 3.01
N ARG A 138 1.90 8.03 4.25
CA ARG A 138 3.17 8.61 4.66
C ARG A 138 4.30 7.61 4.51
N TYR A 139 4.14 6.38 4.97
CA TYR A 139 5.13 5.31 4.76
C TYR A 139 5.42 5.12 3.28
N ALA A 140 4.40 4.95 2.43
CA ALA A 140 4.59 4.74 0.99
C ALA A 140 5.32 5.91 0.30
N THR A 141 5.14 7.13 0.79
CA THR A 141 5.83 8.31 0.25
C THR A 141 7.27 8.38 0.74
N TRP A 142 7.51 8.10 2.02
CA TRP A 142 8.85 8.02 2.60
C TRP A 142 9.67 6.90 1.95
N ALA A 143 9.09 5.70 1.83
CA ALA A 143 9.68 4.52 1.20
C ALA A 143 10.06 4.75 -0.25
N ARG A 144 9.20 5.44 -1.02
CA ARG A 144 9.50 5.81 -2.42
C ARG A 144 10.77 6.67 -2.52
N ARG A 145 11.01 7.57 -1.56
CA ARG A 145 12.22 8.40 -1.53
C ARG A 145 13.46 7.60 -1.16
N VAL A 146 13.40 6.79 -0.09
CA VAL A 146 14.49 5.88 0.31
C VAL A 146 14.90 5.01 -0.87
N ASN A 147 13.92 4.35 -1.51
CA ASN A 147 14.19 3.47 -2.64
C ASN A 147 14.80 4.21 -3.83
N ARG A 148 14.37 5.45 -4.10
CA ARG A 148 14.95 6.28 -5.15
C ARG A 148 16.42 6.59 -4.84
N TYR A 149 16.73 7.07 -3.64
CA TYR A 149 18.08 7.46 -3.24
C TYR A 149 19.05 6.28 -3.19
N VAL A 150 18.62 5.11 -2.71
CA VAL A 150 19.43 3.88 -2.74
C VAL A 150 19.73 3.46 -4.19
N VAL A 151 18.74 3.57 -5.10
CA VAL A 151 18.95 3.31 -6.52
C VAL A 151 19.91 4.32 -7.14
N GLU A 152 19.78 5.61 -6.82
CA GLU A 152 20.65 6.67 -7.34
C GLU A 152 22.11 6.44 -6.92
N GLU A 153 22.36 6.07 -5.65
CA GLU A 153 23.70 5.67 -5.21
C GLU A 153 24.21 4.43 -5.95
N ALA A 154 23.42 3.36 -6.04
CA ALA A 154 23.82 2.14 -6.73
C ALA A 154 24.12 2.38 -8.22
N GLN A 155 23.39 3.30 -8.87
CA GLN A 155 23.66 3.73 -10.24
C GLN A 155 24.92 4.59 -10.35
N ARG A 156 25.14 5.51 -9.40
CA ARG A 156 26.37 6.33 -9.30
C ARG A 156 27.61 5.45 -9.16
N LEU A 157 27.53 4.37 -8.39
CA LEU A 157 28.59 3.37 -8.24
C LEU A 157 28.70 2.41 -9.44
N GLY A 158 27.84 2.55 -10.46
CA GLY A 158 27.84 1.68 -11.63
C GLY A 158 27.38 0.23 -11.36
N LEU A 159 26.76 -0.04 -10.22
CA LEU A 159 26.35 -1.38 -9.77
C LEU A 159 24.95 -1.78 -10.26
N SER A 160 24.15 -0.80 -10.65
CA SER A 160 22.80 -1.04 -11.18
C SER A 160 22.50 -0.10 -12.33
N ARG A 161 21.50 -0.47 -13.12
CA ARG A 161 20.95 0.38 -14.19
C ARG A 161 19.45 0.15 -14.35
N PRO A 162 18.70 1.11 -14.92
CA PRO A 162 17.30 0.90 -15.22
C PRO A 162 17.08 -0.36 -16.06
N ARG A 163 16.10 -1.15 -15.65
CA ARG A 163 15.71 -2.38 -16.37
C ARG A 163 15.25 -2.06 -17.79
N TYR A 164 14.45 -1.01 -17.94
CA TYR A 164 13.97 -0.52 -19.22
C TYR A 164 14.65 0.82 -19.52
N SER A 165 15.44 0.88 -20.59
CA SER A 165 16.01 2.15 -21.06
C SER A 165 14.90 3.05 -21.62
N ARG A 166 15.12 4.36 -21.60
CA ARG A 166 14.18 5.34 -22.20
C ARG A 166 13.95 5.02 -23.68
N ALA A 167 15.01 4.67 -24.41
CA ALA A 167 14.93 4.26 -25.82
C ALA A 167 14.07 3.01 -26.03
N MET A 168 14.21 1.98 -25.18
CA MET A 168 13.39 0.78 -25.30
C MET A 168 11.91 1.04 -24.98
N ILE A 169 11.62 1.87 -23.97
CA ILE A 169 10.25 2.28 -23.69
C ILE A 169 9.68 3.07 -24.88
N ALA A 170 10.45 4.00 -25.44
CA ALA A 170 10.05 4.75 -26.62
C ALA A 170 9.78 3.83 -27.82
N ALA A 171 10.67 2.87 -28.10
CA ALA A 171 10.48 1.89 -29.16
C ALA A 171 9.21 1.04 -28.96
N LEU A 172 8.93 0.58 -27.74
CA LEU A 172 7.70 -0.17 -27.43
C LEU A 172 6.42 0.69 -27.55
N VAL A 173 6.51 2.00 -27.26
CA VAL A 173 5.40 2.95 -27.44
C VAL A 173 5.18 3.26 -28.91
N VAL A 174 6.24 3.50 -29.69
CA VAL A 174 6.14 3.69 -31.14
C VAL A 174 5.54 2.44 -31.80
N LEU A 175 6.01 1.25 -31.42
CA LEU A 175 5.44 -0.01 -31.89
C LEU A 175 3.97 -0.16 -31.49
N ALA A 176 3.58 0.27 -30.28
CA ALA A 176 2.18 0.30 -29.87
C ALA A 176 1.33 1.20 -30.78
N GLY A 177 1.86 2.35 -31.21
CA GLY A 177 1.20 3.26 -32.15
C GLY A 177 1.00 2.65 -33.54
N LEU A 178 2.02 1.96 -34.07
CA LEU A 178 1.94 1.24 -35.34
C LEU A 178 0.92 0.10 -35.29
N VAL A 179 0.91 -0.66 -34.20
CA VAL A 179 -0.03 -1.77 -34.00
C VAL A 179 -1.46 -1.27 -33.82
N ALA A 180 -1.63 -0.17 -33.08
CA ALA A 180 -2.92 0.51 -32.99
C ALA A 180 -3.41 1.01 -34.36
N ALA A 181 -2.50 1.44 -35.25
CA ALA A 181 -2.86 1.85 -36.61
C ALA A 181 -3.37 0.67 -37.45
N GLY A 182 -2.76 -0.51 -37.34
CA GLY A 182 -3.29 -1.73 -37.98
C GLY A 182 -4.70 -2.09 -37.52
N ILE A 183 -4.98 -1.93 -36.21
CA ILE A 183 -6.33 -2.12 -35.63
C ILE A 183 -7.30 -1.05 -36.15
N ALA A 184 -6.85 0.19 -36.27
CA ALA A 184 -7.66 1.30 -36.77
C ALA A 184 -8.04 1.12 -38.25
N VAL A 185 -7.10 0.67 -39.09
CA VAL A 185 -7.36 0.34 -40.50
C VAL A 185 -8.39 -0.77 -40.62
N SER A 186 -8.28 -1.81 -39.79
CA SER A 186 -9.28 -2.88 -39.71
C SER A 186 -10.66 -2.34 -39.31
N ALA A 187 -10.75 -1.54 -38.23
CA ALA A 187 -12.01 -0.96 -37.78
C ALA A 187 -12.65 -0.04 -38.83
N MET A 188 -11.83 0.78 -39.49
CA MET A 188 -12.25 1.65 -40.59
C MET A 188 -12.73 0.84 -41.79
N HIS A 189 -12.04 -0.24 -42.16
CA HIS A 189 -12.43 -1.12 -43.26
C HIS A 189 -13.80 -1.74 -43.02
N VAL A 190 -14.04 -2.27 -41.81
CA VAL A 190 -15.36 -2.79 -41.42
C VAL A 190 -16.42 -1.69 -41.47
N ALA A 191 -16.10 -0.49 -40.98
CA ALA A 191 -17.03 0.66 -40.99
C ALA A 191 -17.42 1.10 -42.40
N VAL A 192 -16.47 1.16 -43.33
CA VAL A 192 -16.72 1.51 -44.73
C VAL A 192 -17.48 0.39 -45.45
N ARG A 193 -17.17 -0.89 -45.15
CA ARG A 193 -17.84 -2.04 -45.78
C ARG A 193 -19.30 -2.20 -45.36
N LEU A 194 -19.62 -1.87 -44.10
CA LEU A 194 -20.95 -2.08 -43.52
C LEU A 194 -21.82 -0.81 -43.50
N GLY A 195 -21.22 0.39 -43.57
CA GLY A 195 -21.90 1.67 -43.40
C GLY A 195 -22.33 2.32 -44.72
N ASP A 196 -23.26 3.27 -44.62
CA ASP A 196 -23.75 4.04 -45.76
C ASP A 196 -22.64 4.97 -46.31
N PRO A 197 -22.42 5.06 -47.63
CA PRO A 197 -21.53 6.05 -48.24
C PRO A 197 -21.74 7.50 -47.78
N ALA A 198 -22.95 7.88 -47.37
CA ALA A 198 -23.27 9.21 -46.83
C ALA A 198 -22.60 9.51 -45.48
N GLU A 199 -22.18 8.49 -44.73
CA GLU A 199 -21.61 8.61 -43.38
C GLU A 199 -20.09 8.48 -43.32
N ARG A 200 -19.39 8.72 -44.45
CA ARG A 200 -17.92 8.56 -44.55
C ARG A 200 -17.14 9.24 -43.42
N THR A 201 -17.55 10.43 -42.99
CA THR A 201 -16.90 11.15 -41.87
C THR A 201 -16.95 10.36 -40.56
N GLY A 202 -18.10 9.76 -40.22
CA GLY A 202 -18.26 8.91 -39.04
C GLY A 202 -17.42 7.63 -39.11
N GLN A 203 -17.28 7.06 -40.32
CA GLN A 203 -16.46 5.89 -40.57
C GLN A 203 -14.97 6.17 -40.35
N TYR A 204 -14.45 7.32 -40.78
CA TYR A 204 -13.06 7.73 -40.48
C TYR A 204 -12.85 8.01 -38.99
N LEU A 205 -13.80 8.67 -38.33
CA LEU A 205 -13.76 8.91 -36.88
C LEU A 205 -13.76 7.61 -36.08
N SER A 206 -14.42 6.57 -36.58
CA SER A 206 -14.43 5.25 -35.95
C SER A 206 -13.04 4.60 -35.92
N GLY A 207 -12.27 4.73 -37.00
CA GLY A 207 -10.87 4.30 -37.07
C GLY A 207 -9.99 5.08 -36.10
N LEU A 208 -10.16 6.40 -36.02
CA LEU A 208 -9.43 7.24 -35.07
C LEU A 208 -9.75 6.88 -33.61
N GLY A 209 -11.02 6.65 -33.28
CA GLY A 209 -11.44 6.20 -31.95
C GLY A 209 -10.82 4.85 -31.57
N ALA A 210 -10.84 3.88 -32.50
CA ALA A 210 -10.19 2.59 -32.34
C ALA A 210 -8.67 2.73 -32.13
N TRP A 211 -8.02 3.63 -32.88
CA TRP A 211 -6.60 3.92 -32.73
C TRP A 211 -6.27 4.44 -31.33
N VAL A 212 -6.94 5.50 -30.86
CA VAL A 212 -6.68 6.13 -29.55
C VAL A 212 -6.86 5.10 -28.43
N MET A 213 -7.92 4.30 -28.48
CA MET A 213 -8.22 3.28 -27.48
C MET A 213 -7.18 2.15 -27.48
N ALA A 214 -6.88 1.59 -28.66
CA ALA A 214 -5.88 0.54 -28.78
C ALA A 214 -4.49 1.03 -28.34
N PHE A 215 -4.09 2.23 -28.77
CA PHE A 215 -2.83 2.85 -28.39
C PHE A 215 -2.72 3.04 -26.88
N ALA A 216 -3.78 3.56 -26.23
CA ALA A 216 -3.79 3.76 -24.78
C ALA A 216 -3.63 2.45 -24.00
N ILE A 217 -4.38 1.41 -24.39
CA ILE A 217 -4.35 0.08 -23.75
C ILE A 217 -2.98 -0.58 -23.94
N ILE A 218 -2.46 -0.61 -25.17
CA ILE A 218 -1.21 -1.27 -25.51
C ILE A 218 -0.02 -0.52 -24.87
N SER A 219 -0.01 0.81 -24.94
CA SER A 219 1.05 1.64 -24.33
C SER A 219 1.10 1.53 -22.81
N ALA A 220 -0.04 1.33 -22.14
CA ALA A 220 -0.07 1.05 -20.71
C ALA A 220 0.69 -0.25 -20.37
N GLY A 221 0.65 -1.25 -21.26
CA GLY A 221 1.41 -2.50 -21.12
C GLY A 221 2.92 -2.34 -21.32
N ALA A 222 3.35 -1.35 -22.11
CA ALA A 222 4.76 -1.00 -22.32
C ALA A 222 5.37 -0.28 -21.10
N ARG A 223 4.56 0.51 -20.38
CA ARG A 223 4.93 1.15 -19.11
C ARG A 223 4.90 0.16 -17.95
N SER A 224 5.75 -0.87 -18.00
CA SER A 224 5.93 -1.75 -16.85
C SER A 224 6.57 -0.98 -15.70
N LYS A 225 6.08 -1.20 -14.46
CA LYS A 225 6.65 -0.55 -13.26
C LYS A 225 8.16 -0.77 -13.26
N GLY A 226 8.88 0.33 -13.13
CA GLY A 226 10.34 0.36 -13.17
C GLY A 226 10.97 -0.68 -12.25
N GLY A 227 12.20 -1.03 -12.57
CA GLY A 227 13.03 -1.92 -11.78
C GLY A 227 14.48 -1.68 -12.15
N GLN A 228 15.38 -2.20 -11.32
CA GLN A 228 16.80 -2.18 -11.61
C GLN A 228 17.20 -3.52 -12.24
N ARG A 229 18.31 -3.48 -12.98
CA ARG A 229 19.00 -4.66 -13.49
C ARG A 229 20.50 -4.52 -13.29
N ASP A 230 21.18 -5.63 -13.47
CA ASP A 230 22.59 -5.77 -13.22
C ASP A 230 23.48 -5.06 -14.26
N THR A 231 24.69 -4.77 -13.79
CA THR A 231 25.87 -4.40 -14.57
C THR A 231 26.97 -5.42 -14.28
N THR A 232 28.04 -5.45 -15.07
CA THR A 232 29.17 -6.37 -14.81
C THR A 232 29.80 -6.11 -13.45
N ALA A 233 30.02 -4.83 -13.09
CA ALA A 233 30.51 -4.44 -11.76
C ALA A 233 29.53 -4.82 -10.65
N GLY A 234 28.22 -4.60 -10.86
CA GLY A 234 27.17 -4.97 -9.93
C GLY A 234 27.10 -6.46 -9.64
N ARG A 235 27.26 -7.32 -10.67
CA ARG A 235 27.32 -8.77 -10.48
C ARG A 235 28.55 -9.20 -9.70
N ALA A 236 29.71 -8.60 -9.98
CA ALA A 236 30.93 -8.90 -9.26
C ALA A 236 30.83 -8.48 -7.77
N ALA A 237 30.30 -7.28 -7.49
CA ALA A 237 30.06 -6.81 -6.13
C ALA A 237 29.04 -7.71 -5.40
N ALA A 238 27.92 -8.04 -6.05
CA ALA A 238 26.92 -8.94 -5.50
C ALA A 238 27.53 -10.30 -5.15
N ALA A 239 28.35 -10.90 -6.03
CA ALA A 239 28.99 -12.19 -5.75
C ALA A 239 29.87 -12.14 -4.49
N ARG A 240 30.67 -11.08 -4.32
CA ARG A 240 31.51 -10.92 -3.11
C ARG A 240 30.68 -10.75 -1.85
N TRP A 241 29.65 -9.91 -1.88
CA TRP A 241 28.75 -9.70 -0.75
C TRP A 241 27.90 -10.94 -0.42
N LEU A 242 27.57 -11.75 -1.42
CA LEU A 242 26.96 -13.07 -1.21
C LEU A 242 27.94 -14.04 -0.54
N GLY A 243 29.25 -13.92 -0.77
CA GLY A 243 30.27 -14.65 0.01
C GLY A 243 30.25 -14.26 1.50
N VAL A 244 30.14 -12.96 1.81
CA VAL A 244 29.94 -12.50 3.21
C VAL A 244 28.65 -13.07 3.81
N ARG A 245 27.58 -13.13 3.01
CA ARG A 245 26.31 -13.74 3.44
C ARG A 245 26.46 -15.21 3.82
N GLU A 246 27.26 -15.98 3.06
CA GLU A 246 27.53 -17.39 3.39
C GLU A 246 28.41 -17.52 4.65
N TRP A 247 29.39 -16.63 4.85
CA TRP A 247 30.17 -16.60 6.09
C TRP A 247 29.33 -16.28 7.34
N LEU A 248 28.44 -15.28 7.24
CA LEU A 248 27.48 -14.95 8.30
C LEU A 248 26.51 -16.10 8.57
N ALA A 249 26.11 -16.85 7.55
CA ALA A 249 25.24 -18.02 7.72
C ALA A 249 25.91 -19.16 8.49
N GLY A 250 27.25 -19.23 8.52
CA GLY A 250 28.00 -20.18 9.33
C GLY A 250 28.02 -19.88 10.83
N HIS A 251 27.55 -18.70 11.25
CA HIS A 251 27.51 -18.29 12.66
C HIS A 251 26.09 -18.44 13.21
N GLU A 252 25.82 -19.57 13.86
CA GLU A 252 24.46 -19.93 14.31
C GLU A 252 23.79 -18.86 15.20
N SER A 253 24.54 -18.21 16.08
CA SER A 253 24.02 -17.18 16.98
C SER A 253 23.81 -15.81 16.33
N PHE A 254 24.36 -15.58 15.12
CA PHE A 254 24.32 -14.27 14.48
C PHE A 254 22.89 -13.83 14.13
N ALA A 255 22.04 -14.79 13.77
CA ALA A 255 20.63 -14.54 13.43
C ALA A 255 19.82 -14.03 14.62
N ASP A 256 20.25 -14.34 15.84
CA ASP A 256 19.53 -14.07 17.08
C ASP A 256 20.06 -12.82 17.82
N LEU A 257 21.06 -12.14 17.25
CA LEU A 257 21.63 -10.94 17.85
C LEU A 257 20.60 -9.79 17.89
N PRO A 258 20.44 -9.12 19.04
CA PRO A 258 19.58 -7.95 19.14
C PRO A 258 20.19 -6.73 18.42
N PRO A 259 19.39 -5.70 18.09
CA PRO A 259 19.90 -4.46 17.48
C PRO A 259 21.05 -3.80 18.24
N SER A 260 21.05 -3.87 19.58
CA SER A 260 22.08 -3.34 20.46
C SER A 260 23.46 -4.01 20.26
N ALA A 261 23.49 -5.24 19.72
CA ALA A 261 24.73 -5.95 19.43
C ALA A 261 25.59 -5.24 18.36
N VAL A 262 25.06 -4.22 17.69
CA VAL A 262 25.82 -3.31 16.83
C VAL A 262 27.01 -2.66 17.56
N ALA A 263 26.95 -2.54 18.89
CA ALA A 263 28.07 -2.03 19.70
C ALA A 263 29.30 -2.96 19.65
N VAL A 264 29.09 -4.27 19.44
CA VAL A 264 30.15 -5.30 19.39
C VAL A 264 30.43 -5.73 17.96
N TRP A 265 29.38 -5.96 17.17
CA TRP A 265 29.47 -6.45 15.80
C TRP A 265 29.64 -5.33 14.77
N HIS A 266 29.52 -4.07 15.19
CA HIS A 266 29.66 -2.89 14.36
C HIS A 266 28.86 -3.03 13.05
N ARG A 267 29.49 -2.71 11.91
CA ARG A 267 28.84 -2.73 10.59
C ARG A 267 28.41 -4.13 10.14
N TYR A 268 28.96 -5.22 10.71
CA TYR A 268 28.54 -6.57 10.33
C TYR A 268 27.06 -6.78 10.59
N LEU A 269 26.50 -6.23 11.68
CA LEU A 269 25.07 -6.38 11.97
C LEU A 269 24.20 -5.65 10.92
N ALA A 270 24.65 -4.48 10.46
CA ALA A 270 23.99 -3.73 9.39
C ALA A 270 23.97 -4.50 8.06
N TYR A 271 25.13 -5.04 7.65
CA TYR A 271 25.20 -5.90 6.46
C TYR A 271 24.46 -7.22 6.66
N GLY A 272 24.42 -7.76 7.87
CA GLY A 272 23.63 -8.92 8.25
C GLY A 272 22.14 -8.71 8.01
N VAL A 273 21.58 -7.56 8.38
CA VAL A 273 20.20 -7.20 8.04
C VAL A 273 20.02 -7.05 6.53
N ALA A 274 20.92 -6.33 5.85
CA ALA A 274 20.86 -6.14 4.40
C ALA A 274 20.88 -7.46 3.60
N LEU A 275 21.66 -8.44 4.07
CA LEU A 275 21.84 -9.75 3.45
C LEU A 275 20.81 -10.79 3.92
N GLY A 276 19.87 -10.41 4.79
CA GLY A 276 18.83 -11.31 5.30
C GLY A 276 19.36 -12.39 6.24
N LYS A 277 20.32 -12.05 7.10
CA LYS A 277 20.98 -12.96 8.07
C LYS A 277 20.82 -12.55 9.53
N SER A 278 20.23 -11.39 9.84
CA SER A 278 19.94 -10.97 11.21
C SER A 278 18.43 -10.86 11.44
N ARG A 279 17.82 -11.95 11.92
CA ARG A 279 16.36 -12.09 12.08
C ARG A 279 15.84 -11.18 13.18
N VAL A 280 16.41 -11.29 14.39
CA VAL A 280 15.94 -10.52 15.55
C VAL A 280 16.09 -9.02 15.31
N ALA A 281 17.20 -8.56 14.74
CA ALA A 281 17.37 -7.15 14.44
C ALA A 281 16.38 -6.63 13.38
N SER A 282 16.12 -7.39 12.31
CA SER A 282 15.14 -7.03 11.27
C SER A 282 13.70 -7.04 11.82
N GLU A 283 13.35 -8.01 12.67
CA GLU A 283 12.02 -8.10 13.31
C GLU A 283 11.78 -6.94 14.29
N VAL A 284 12.79 -6.59 15.09
CA VAL A 284 12.66 -5.55 16.11
C VAL A 284 12.69 -4.14 15.49
N ILE A 285 13.52 -3.92 14.46
CA ILE A 285 13.55 -2.66 13.70
C ILE A 285 12.46 -2.71 12.61
N ASP A 286 11.22 -2.97 13.03
CA ASP A 286 10.05 -2.80 12.15
C ASP A 286 9.61 -1.34 12.21
N LEU A 287 9.71 -0.64 11.08
CA LEU A 287 9.15 0.71 10.92
C LEU A 287 7.61 0.68 10.77
N GLY A 288 6.92 -0.27 11.40
CA GLY A 288 5.47 -0.26 11.65
C GLY A 288 4.59 -0.65 10.48
N MET A 289 5.21 -1.04 9.37
CA MET A 289 4.55 -1.43 8.14
C MET A 289 5.45 -2.49 7.51
N SER A 290 5.65 -3.60 8.24
CA SER A 290 6.59 -4.66 7.86
C SER A 290 6.45 -4.94 6.37
N ASP A 291 7.57 -4.93 5.65
CA ASP A 291 7.56 -5.25 4.23
C ASP A 291 7.27 -6.75 4.12
N HIS A 292 5.98 -7.12 4.16
CA HIS A 292 5.54 -8.51 4.20
C HIS A 292 5.97 -9.29 2.95
N ARG A 293 6.59 -8.63 1.97
CA ARG A 293 7.29 -9.29 0.87
C ARG A 293 8.45 -10.15 1.32
N ARG A 294 8.95 -10.02 2.55
CA ARG A 294 9.97 -10.91 3.08
C ARG A 294 9.60 -11.34 4.49
N ILE A 295 9.52 -12.65 4.71
CA ILE A 295 9.03 -13.23 5.95
C ILE A 295 9.97 -14.36 6.37
N TRP A 296 10.28 -14.43 7.66
CA TRP A 296 11.10 -15.49 8.21
C TRP A 296 10.30 -16.79 8.35
N SER A 297 10.92 -17.91 7.98
CA SER A 297 10.36 -19.24 8.11
C SER A 297 11.40 -20.19 8.70
N SER A 298 10.96 -21.05 9.62
CA SER A 298 11.74 -22.15 10.19
C SER A 298 11.29 -23.53 9.66
N TYR A 299 10.33 -23.56 8.73
CA TYR A 299 9.64 -24.80 8.30
C TYR A 299 10.58 -25.91 7.80
N THR A 300 11.72 -25.56 7.20
CA THR A 300 12.71 -26.51 6.67
C THR A 300 13.71 -27.00 7.73
N GLY A 301 13.52 -26.66 9.01
CA GLY A 301 14.44 -26.97 10.10
C GLY A 301 15.58 -25.96 10.28
N ARG A 302 15.67 -24.93 9.41
CA ARG A 302 16.59 -23.80 9.54
C ARG A 302 15.83 -22.49 9.30
N TRP A 303 16.20 -21.43 10.02
CA TRP A 303 15.67 -20.09 9.77
C TRP A 303 16.15 -19.56 8.42
N ARG A 304 15.20 -19.17 7.57
CA ARG A 304 15.46 -18.53 6.27
C ARG A 304 14.43 -17.47 5.98
N GLN A 305 14.80 -16.49 5.17
CA GLN A 305 13.90 -15.44 4.70
C GLN A 305 13.26 -15.86 3.38
N VAL A 306 11.93 -15.80 3.30
CA VAL A 306 11.13 -16.19 2.13
C VAL A 306 10.55 -14.94 1.46
N ASP A 307 10.81 -14.77 0.15
CA ASP A 307 10.26 -13.68 -0.66
C ASP A 307 8.81 -14.00 -1.08
N VAL A 308 7.87 -13.13 -0.71
CA VAL A 308 6.44 -13.29 -0.88
C VAL A 308 5.94 -12.41 -2.01
N SER A 309 5.48 -13.06 -3.08
CA SER A 309 4.82 -12.36 -4.18
C SER A 309 3.35 -12.11 -3.87
N TYR A 310 3.02 -10.89 -3.47
CA TYR A 310 1.64 -10.45 -3.31
C TYR A 310 0.93 -10.27 -4.66
N PRO A 311 -0.36 -10.64 -4.75
CA PRO A 311 -1.14 -10.33 -5.92
C PRO A 311 -1.25 -8.81 -6.09
N ARG A 312 -1.02 -8.33 -7.31
CA ARG A 312 -1.14 -6.90 -7.62
C ARG A 312 -2.61 -6.51 -7.68
N TYR A 313 -2.90 -5.24 -7.34
CA TYR A 313 -4.21 -4.62 -7.56
C TYR A 313 -4.71 -4.92 -8.98
N GLY A 314 -5.89 -5.51 -9.02
CA GLY A 314 -6.61 -5.81 -10.23
C GLY A 314 -8.01 -6.25 -9.82
N LEU A 315 -9.00 -5.88 -10.63
CA LEU A 315 -10.42 -6.19 -10.43
C LEU A 315 -10.72 -7.67 -10.13
N ARG A 316 -9.75 -8.57 -10.41
CA ARG A 316 -9.91 -10.02 -10.58
C ARG A 316 -9.34 -10.90 -9.45
N VAL A 317 -8.55 -10.35 -8.54
CA VAL A 317 -7.91 -11.14 -7.46
C VAL A 317 -8.92 -11.34 -6.33
N GLY A 318 -8.94 -12.51 -5.71
CA GLY A 318 -9.68 -12.78 -4.47
C GLY A 318 -11.21 -12.76 -4.54
N GLN A 319 -11.79 -12.56 -5.73
CA GLN A 319 -13.23 -12.47 -5.93
C GLN A 319 -13.92 -13.85 -5.84
N ALA A 320 -15.17 -13.86 -5.37
CA ALA A 320 -16.03 -15.04 -5.39
C ALA A 320 -16.49 -15.37 -6.82
N LEU A 321 -17.02 -16.59 -7.03
CA LEU A 321 -17.44 -17.08 -8.36
C LEU A 321 -18.54 -16.20 -9.00
N GLY A 322 -19.37 -15.53 -8.20
CA GLY A 322 -20.42 -14.64 -8.69
C GLY A 322 -19.90 -13.39 -9.40
N TRP A 323 -18.69 -12.91 -9.08
CA TRP A 323 -18.11 -11.73 -9.71
C TRP A 323 -17.78 -11.92 -11.21
N PRO A 324 -17.02 -12.95 -11.64
CA PRO A 324 -16.80 -13.19 -13.06
C PRO A 324 -18.10 -13.58 -13.78
N ILE A 325 -19.03 -14.31 -13.13
CA ILE A 325 -20.35 -14.61 -13.70
C ILE A 325 -21.13 -13.32 -13.98
N GLY A 326 -21.17 -12.39 -13.02
CA GLY A 326 -21.79 -11.08 -13.20
C GLY A 326 -21.15 -10.28 -14.32
N HIS A 327 -19.82 -10.39 -14.50
CA HIS A 327 -19.15 -9.75 -15.64
C HIS A 327 -19.51 -10.41 -16.97
N VAL A 328 -19.65 -11.74 -17.04
CA VAL A 328 -20.15 -12.42 -18.25
C VAL A 328 -21.55 -11.89 -18.60
N ILE A 329 -22.45 -11.81 -17.61
CA ILE A 329 -23.81 -11.28 -17.79
C ILE A 329 -23.77 -9.84 -18.28
N ILE A 330 -23.00 -8.94 -17.65
CA ILE A 330 -22.87 -7.54 -18.07
C ILE A 330 -22.30 -7.43 -19.50
N THR A 331 -21.25 -8.20 -19.81
CA THR A 331 -20.65 -8.19 -21.15
C THR A 331 -21.61 -8.71 -22.21
N ALA A 332 -22.48 -9.66 -21.87
CA ALA A 332 -23.54 -10.13 -22.76
C ALA A 332 -24.67 -9.10 -22.89
N TRP A 333 -25.13 -8.51 -21.78
CA TRP A 333 -26.17 -7.48 -21.74
C TRP A 333 -25.80 -6.22 -22.51
N ILE A 334 -24.52 -5.85 -22.54
CA ILE A 334 -24.04 -4.70 -23.32
C ILE A 334 -23.65 -5.14 -24.72
N GLY A 335 -22.92 -6.26 -24.83
CA GLY A 335 -22.36 -6.73 -26.09
C GLY A 335 -23.41 -7.18 -27.10
N ILE A 336 -24.48 -7.86 -26.67
CA ILE A 336 -25.56 -8.33 -27.56
C ILE A 336 -26.31 -7.14 -28.17
N PRO A 337 -26.84 -6.15 -27.41
CA PRO A 337 -27.46 -4.97 -28.00
C PRO A 337 -26.50 -4.15 -28.87
N MET A 338 -25.23 -4.02 -28.49
CA MET A 338 -24.24 -3.33 -29.32
C MET A 338 -24.01 -4.04 -30.67
N LEU A 339 -24.07 -5.37 -30.68
CA LEU A 339 -23.89 -6.15 -31.90
C LEU A 339 -25.16 -6.14 -32.77
N VAL A 340 -26.35 -6.20 -32.16
CA VAL A 340 -27.67 -6.21 -32.82
C VAL A 340 -28.06 -4.82 -33.33
N TYR A 341 -28.01 -3.80 -32.48
CA TYR A 341 -28.46 -2.44 -32.79
C TYR A 341 -27.33 -1.52 -33.25
N GLY A 342 -26.06 -1.89 -33.02
CA GLY A 342 -24.93 -1.08 -33.46
C GLY A 342 -24.80 -0.93 -34.97
N ARG A 343 -25.53 -1.74 -35.75
CA ARG A 343 -25.60 -1.62 -37.21
C ARG A 343 -26.10 -0.23 -37.64
N GLU A 344 -27.04 0.33 -36.90
CA GLU A 344 -27.66 1.64 -37.14
C GLU A 344 -26.82 2.80 -36.57
N VAL A 345 -25.74 2.52 -35.83
CA VAL A 345 -24.96 3.53 -35.11
C VAL A 345 -23.54 3.65 -35.68
N SER A 346 -22.79 2.54 -35.73
CA SER A 346 -21.49 2.44 -36.41
C SER A 346 -20.93 1.02 -36.29
N ALA A 347 -20.10 0.62 -37.25
CA ALA A 347 -19.36 -0.64 -37.15
C ALA A 347 -18.41 -0.71 -35.95
N ALA A 348 -17.86 0.42 -35.48
CA ALA A 348 -17.05 0.42 -34.25
C ALA A 348 -17.88 0.01 -33.02
N PHE A 349 -19.16 0.38 -32.97
CA PHE A 349 -20.07 -0.06 -31.92
C PHE A 349 -20.29 -1.58 -31.97
N GLN A 350 -20.42 -2.15 -33.18
CA GLN A 350 -20.53 -3.60 -33.37
C GLN A 350 -19.24 -4.36 -33.00
N LEU A 351 -18.07 -3.84 -33.41
CA LEU A 351 -16.77 -4.42 -33.06
C LEU A 351 -16.55 -4.37 -31.54
N PHE A 352 -17.00 -3.31 -30.88
CA PHE A 352 -16.95 -3.22 -29.42
C PHE A 352 -17.88 -4.25 -28.76
N GLY A 353 -19.09 -4.45 -29.31
CA GLY A 353 -20.00 -5.52 -28.92
C GLY A 353 -19.37 -6.91 -29.06
N LEU A 354 -18.74 -7.20 -30.21
CA LEU A 354 -18.05 -8.46 -30.46
C LEU A 354 -16.86 -8.67 -29.52
N ALA A 355 -16.08 -7.62 -29.25
CA ALA A 355 -14.98 -7.67 -28.30
C ALA A 355 -15.47 -7.94 -26.87
N LEU A 356 -16.59 -7.34 -26.45
CA LEU A 356 -17.25 -7.61 -25.16
C LEU A 356 -17.70 -9.07 -25.05
N LEU A 357 -18.34 -9.62 -26.08
CA LEU A 357 -18.78 -11.02 -26.08
C LEU A 357 -17.61 -11.99 -26.10
N THR A 358 -16.56 -11.71 -26.87
CA THR A 358 -15.33 -12.51 -26.89
C THR A 358 -14.65 -12.49 -25.51
N TYR A 359 -14.62 -11.33 -24.85
CA TYR A 359 -14.14 -11.19 -23.48
C TYR A 359 -15.01 -11.97 -22.48
N GLY A 360 -16.34 -11.93 -22.65
CA GLY A 360 -17.30 -12.73 -21.86
C GLY A 360 -17.06 -14.23 -22.02
N ALA A 361 -16.91 -14.73 -23.26
CA ALA A 361 -16.60 -16.13 -23.55
C ALA A 361 -15.25 -16.55 -22.94
N TYR A 362 -14.23 -15.70 -23.04
CA TYR A 362 -12.95 -15.91 -22.36
C TYR A 362 -13.10 -16.01 -20.84
N LEU A 363 -13.94 -15.17 -20.21
CA LEU A 363 -14.22 -15.26 -18.79
C LEU A 363 -14.89 -16.60 -18.43
N VAL A 364 -15.82 -17.11 -19.24
CA VAL A 364 -16.45 -18.43 -19.04
C VAL A 364 -15.41 -19.54 -19.07
N VAL A 365 -14.59 -19.60 -20.14
CA VAL A 365 -13.52 -20.61 -20.27
C VAL A 365 -12.58 -20.52 -19.08
N ARG A 366 -12.17 -19.31 -18.69
CA ARG A 366 -11.26 -19.10 -17.57
C ARG A 366 -11.86 -19.52 -16.23
N VAL A 367 -13.14 -19.23 -15.97
CA VAL A 367 -13.83 -19.67 -14.75
C VAL A 367 -13.91 -21.19 -14.72
N THR A 368 -14.23 -21.81 -15.85
CA THR A 368 -14.31 -23.26 -16.00
C THR A 368 -12.97 -23.93 -15.72
N VAL A 369 -11.88 -23.44 -16.35
CA VAL A 369 -10.52 -23.93 -16.08
C VAL A 369 -10.13 -23.72 -14.62
N ALA A 370 -10.43 -22.56 -14.02
CA ALA A 370 -10.12 -22.28 -12.63
C ALA A 370 -10.92 -23.15 -11.63
N LEU A 371 -12.09 -23.66 -12.02
CA LEU A 371 -12.85 -24.65 -11.25
C LEU A 371 -12.27 -26.06 -11.41
N ALA A 372 -11.84 -26.42 -12.63
CA ALA A 372 -11.32 -27.74 -12.94
C ALA A 372 -9.87 -27.98 -12.44
N THR A 373 -9.10 -26.92 -12.19
CA THR A 373 -7.67 -27.02 -11.82
C THR A 373 -7.35 -26.39 -10.45
N PRO A 374 -7.90 -26.92 -9.34
CA PRO A 374 -7.51 -26.47 -8.01
C PRO A 374 -6.06 -26.86 -7.71
N VAL A 375 -5.28 -25.93 -7.14
CA VAL A 375 -3.93 -26.20 -6.65
C VAL A 375 -3.98 -26.43 -5.15
N SER A 376 -3.33 -27.48 -4.70
CA SER A 376 -3.13 -27.73 -3.27
C SER A 376 -1.72 -27.29 -2.90
N VAL A 377 -1.61 -26.43 -1.90
CA VAL A 377 -0.33 -26.00 -1.32
C VAL A 377 -0.31 -26.48 0.12
N THR A 378 0.72 -27.23 0.48
CA THR A 378 0.89 -27.79 1.82
C THR A 378 2.15 -27.20 2.43
N GLY A 379 2.06 -26.70 3.66
CA GLY A 379 3.20 -26.06 4.30
C GLY A 379 2.82 -25.31 5.57
N GLN A 380 3.78 -24.61 6.17
CA GLN A 380 3.57 -23.81 7.37
C GLN A 380 2.97 -22.44 7.04
N VAL A 381 1.98 -22.00 7.82
CA VAL A 381 1.43 -20.64 7.73
C VAL A 381 2.42 -19.68 8.36
N ILE A 382 3.10 -18.90 7.53
CA ILE A 382 4.13 -17.96 8.00
C ILE A 382 3.59 -16.53 8.15
N TRP A 383 2.45 -16.21 7.53
CA TRP A 383 1.83 -14.90 7.67
C TRP A 383 0.35 -14.87 7.32
N ARG A 384 -0.40 -14.06 8.09
CA ARG A 384 -1.79 -13.70 7.85
C ARG A 384 -2.00 -12.20 8.08
N GLY A 385 -2.65 -11.51 7.15
CA GLY A 385 -2.95 -10.08 7.33
C GLY A 385 -4.15 -9.61 6.52
N THR A 386 -4.90 -8.63 7.02
CA THR A 386 -6.14 -8.17 6.38
C THR A 386 -5.87 -7.59 4.99
N TRP A 387 -6.63 -8.04 3.98
CA TRP A 387 -6.51 -7.56 2.60
C TRP A 387 -7.68 -6.65 2.18
N LYS A 388 -8.91 -7.06 2.50
CA LYS A 388 -10.12 -6.28 2.21
C LYS A 388 -11.02 -6.31 3.44
N THR A 389 -11.68 -5.20 3.71
CA THR A 389 -12.77 -5.11 4.68
C THR A 389 -14.11 -4.94 3.96
N LYS A 390 -15.20 -5.34 4.62
CA LYS A 390 -16.59 -5.12 4.21
C LYS A 390 -17.32 -4.43 5.35
N GLN A 391 -18.26 -3.56 5.01
CA GLN A 391 -19.22 -3.04 5.99
C GLN A 391 -20.30 -4.11 6.21
N VAL A 392 -20.61 -4.42 7.46
CA VAL A 392 -21.69 -5.33 7.86
C VAL A 392 -22.57 -4.61 8.87
N GLY A 393 -23.89 -4.70 8.70
CA GLY A 393 -24.85 -3.87 9.44
C GLY A 393 -25.09 -2.53 8.73
N GLY A 394 -26.27 -1.94 8.96
CA GLY A 394 -26.75 -0.74 8.26
C GLY A 394 -28.25 -0.73 7.95
N GLY A 395 -29.07 -1.44 8.75
CA GLY A 395 -30.50 -1.17 8.82
C GLY A 395 -30.78 -0.05 9.84
N ASP A 396 -31.99 0.50 9.84
CA ASP A 396 -32.40 1.70 10.59
C ASP A 396 -32.11 1.68 12.12
N SER A 397 -31.70 0.55 12.68
CA SER A 397 -31.46 0.35 14.11
C SER A 397 -30.06 -0.18 14.50
N GLU A 398 -29.15 -0.46 13.57
CA GLU A 398 -27.81 -0.99 13.91
C GLU A 398 -26.66 -0.24 13.20
N PRO A 399 -25.66 0.28 13.94
CA PRO A 399 -24.50 0.92 13.33
C PRO A 399 -23.73 -0.09 12.48
N SER A 400 -23.28 0.33 11.30
CA SER A 400 -22.38 -0.46 10.48
C SER A 400 -21.12 -0.85 11.26
N ARG A 401 -20.48 -1.93 10.86
CA ARG A 401 -19.18 -2.34 11.40
C ARG A 401 -18.31 -2.77 10.26
N THR A 402 -17.08 -2.26 10.26
CA THR A 402 -16.06 -2.67 9.29
C THR A 402 -15.46 -3.99 9.76
N VAL A 403 -15.75 -5.08 9.05
CA VAL A 403 -15.17 -6.40 9.32
C VAL A 403 -14.26 -6.84 8.19
N PRO A 404 -13.19 -7.61 8.45
CA PRO A 404 -12.38 -8.21 7.40
C PRO A 404 -13.25 -9.09 6.49
N ALA A 405 -13.15 -8.87 5.17
CA ALA A 405 -13.78 -9.69 4.15
C ALA A 405 -12.82 -10.78 3.65
N ASN A 406 -11.54 -10.43 3.53
CA ASN A 406 -10.51 -11.34 3.07
C ASN A 406 -9.16 -10.98 3.71
N TYR A 407 -8.33 -12.00 3.92
CA TYR A 407 -6.96 -11.92 4.41
C TYR A 407 -5.98 -12.35 3.31
N HIS A 408 -4.75 -11.85 3.38
CA HIS A 408 -3.60 -12.50 2.77
C HIS A 408 -3.21 -13.70 3.63
N LEU A 409 -2.96 -14.83 2.99
CA LEU A 409 -2.42 -16.04 3.60
C LEU A 409 -1.12 -16.39 2.88
N VAL A 410 -0.05 -16.57 3.64
CA VAL A 410 1.26 -16.97 3.14
C VAL A 410 1.63 -18.31 3.74
N ILE A 411 1.97 -19.25 2.88
CA ILE A 411 2.34 -20.62 3.25
C ILE A 411 3.75 -20.87 2.72
N ASP A 412 4.67 -21.31 3.58
CA ASP A 412 5.97 -21.85 3.18
C ASP A 412 5.83 -23.35 2.94
N ASP A 413 6.01 -23.79 1.69
CA ASP A 413 5.97 -25.19 1.28
C ASP A 413 7.32 -25.90 1.42
N GLY A 414 8.37 -25.18 1.83
CA GLY A 414 9.71 -25.72 2.06
C GLY A 414 10.52 -25.95 0.78
N HIS A 415 9.93 -25.82 -0.41
CA HIS A 415 10.59 -26.16 -1.67
C HIS A 415 11.44 -25.03 -2.26
N SER A 416 11.17 -23.79 -1.85
CA SER A 416 11.78 -22.59 -2.45
C SER A 416 11.85 -21.44 -1.45
N ASP A 417 12.83 -20.53 -1.59
CA ASP A 417 12.91 -19.26 -0.84
C ASP A 417 11.95 -18.19 -1.37
N ARG A 418 11.01 -18.60 -2.23
CA ARG A 418 9.97 -17.77 -2.82
C ARG A 418 8.63 -18.43 -2.70
N THR A 419 7.65 -17.69 -2.19
CA THR A 419 6.25 -18.11 -2.12
C THR A 419 5.33 -17.01 -2.66
N ARG A 420 4.02 -17.28 -2.64
CA ARG A 420 2.98 -16.37 -3.11
C ARG A 420 1.96 -16.18 -2.01
N ALA A 421 1.50 -14.94 -1.83
CA ALA A 421 0.34 -14.70 -0.99
C ALA A 421 -0.94 -15.15 -1.71
N TRP A 422 -1.74 -15.91 -0.98
CA TRP A 422 -3.08 -16.36 -1.32
C TRP A 422 -4.11 -15.46 -0.65
N ILE A 423 -5.32 -15.44 -1.19
CA ILE A 423 -6.45 -14.70 -0.63
C ILE A 423 -7.34 -15.66 0.13
N LEU A 424 -7.34 -15.53 1.45
CA LEU A 424 -8.14 -16.29 2.37
C LEU A 424 -9.46 -15.54 2.66
N PRO A 425 -10.62 -16.11 2.33
CA PRO A 425 -11.91 -15.60 2.76
C PRO A 425 -12.00 -15.58 4.29
N ALA A 426 -12.65 -14.57 4.87
CA ALA A 426 -12.79 -14.48 6.33
C ALA A 426 -13.50 -15.70 6.93
N GLU A 427 -14.39 -16.33 6.17
CA GLU A 427 -15.13 -17.53 6.60
C GLU A 427 -14.23 -18.76 6.79
N LEU A 428 -13.03 -18.76 6.19
CA LEU A 428 -12.04 -19.84 6.31
C LEU A 428 -10.90 -19.46 7.26
N ALA A 429 -10.93 -18.27 7.87
CA ALA A 429 -9.83 -17.76 8.67
C ALA A 429 -9.77 -18.32 10.09
N ASP A 430 -10.89 -18.85 10.60
CA ASP A 430 -11.05 -19.22 12.01
C ASP A 430 -10.61 -20.66 12.36
N GLY A 431 -9.85 -21.33 11.48
CA GLY A 431 -9.50 -22.75 11.63
C GLY A 431 -8.02 -23.07 11.81
N PHE A 432 -7.14 -22.07 11.83
CA PHE A 432 -5.69 -22.26 11.93
C PHE A 432 -5.02 -20.94 12.35
N ARG A 433 -3.78 -21.04 12.83
CA ARG A 433 -2.95 -19.93 13.30
C ARG A 433 -1.68 -19.79 12.48
N ILE A 434 -0.98 -18.67 12.66
CA ILE A 434 0.42 -18.55 12.23
C ILE A 434 1.22 -19.65 12.96
N GLY A 435 2.12 -20.31 12.24
CA GLY A 435 2.92 -21.44 12.73
C GLY A 435 2.33 -22.83 12.43
N ASP A 436 1.03 -22.92 12.14
CA ASP A 436 0.39 -24.20 11.83
C ASP A 436 0.79 -24.75 10.46
N VAL A 437 0.90 -26.06 10.34
CA VAL A 437 1.05 -26.74 9.04
C VAL A 437 -0.34 -27.02 8.47
N VAL A 438 -0.63 -26.44 7.31
CA VAL A 438 -1.93 -26.54 6.66
C VAL A 438 -1.79 -27.03 5.22
N THR A 439 -2.84 -27.70 4.73
CA THR A 439 -3.09 -27.89 3.30
C THR A 439 -4.16 -26.91 2.86
N ALA A 440 -3.80 -25.95 2.01
CA ALA A 440 -4.74 -25.03 1.40
C ALA A 440 -5.03 -25.42 -0.05
N LYS A 441 -6.31 -25.65 -0.37
CA LYS A 441 -6.78 -25.73 -1.76
C LYS A 441 -7.15 -24.34 -2.24
N ALA A 442 -6.48 -23.88 -3.28
CA ALA A 442 -6.67 -22.55 -3.84
C ALA A 442 -6.81 -22.58 -5.37
N ARG A 443 -7.45 -21.54 -5.91
CA ARG A 443 -7.56 -21.35 -7.36
C ARG A 443 -6.36 -20.57 -7.87
N LEU A 444 -5.62 -21.12 -8.82
CA LEU A 444 -4.35 -20.55 -9.31
C LEU A 444 -4.49 -19.09 -9.78
N TRP A 445 -5.57 -18.79 -10.50
CA TRP A 445 -5.74 -17.52 -11.22
C TRP A 445 -6.32 -16.39 -10.37
N THR A 446 -7.28 -16.69 -9.50
CA THR A 446 -7.86 -15.71 -8.58
C THR A 446 -7.07 -15.62 -7.27
N ARG A 447 -6.20 -16.61 -7.03
CA ARG A 447 -5.49 -16.86 -5.77
C ARG A 447 -6.41 -17.00 -4.56
N ARG A 448 -7.72 -17.25 -4.77
CA ARG A 448 -8.68 -17.41 -3.69
C ARG A 448 -8.57 -18.82 -3.12
N VAL A 449 -8.39 -18.91 -1.81
CA VAL A 449 -8.43 -20.15 -1.04
C VAL A 449 -9.89 -20.60 -0.95
N VAL A 450 -10.12 -21.88 -1.23
CA VAL A 450 -11.44 -22.52 -1.25
C VAL A 450 -11.61 -23.41 -0.02
N LYS A 451 -10.52 -24.02 0.45
CA LYS A 451 -10.51 -24.87 1.64
C LYS A 451 -9.14 -24.80 2.30
N VAL A 452 -9.10 -24.79 3.62
CA VAL A 452 -7.89 -25.02 4.41
C VAL A 452 -8.14 -26.21 5.31
N THR A 453 -7.15 -27.07 5.47
CA THR A 453 -7.19 -28.22 6.38
C THR A 453 -5.90 -28.20 7.19
N GLN A 454 -6.03 -28.05 8.50
CA GLN A 454 -4.89 -28.10 9.42
C GLN A 454 -4.40 -29.54 9.50
N LEU A 455 -3.11 -29.76 9.22
CA LEU A 455 -2.47 -31.07 9.32
C LEU A 455 -1.77 -31.25 10.66
N ARG A 456 -1.12 -30.18 11.16
CA ARG A 456 -0.38 -30.19 12.42
C ARG A 456 -0.44 -28.81 13.05
N ALA A 457 -0.87 -28.75 14.30
CA ALA A 457 -0.74 -27.56 15.12
C ALA A 457 0.71 -27.40 15.58
N GLU A 458 1.18 -26.16 15.66
CA GLU A 458 2.51 -25.88 16.24
C GLU A 458 2.55 -26.29 17.73
N ARG A 459 3.64 -26.93 18.16
CA ARG A 459 3.85 -27.25 19.58
C ARG A 459 4.35 -25.99 20.28
N ARG A 460 3.55 -25.45 21.20
CA ARG A 460 3.88 -24.31 22.08
C ARG A 460 5.29 -24.44 22.67
N GLY A 461 6.15 -23.46 22.38
CA GLY A 461 7.26 -23.10 23.26
C GLY A 461 6.75 -22.23 24.43
N PRO A 462 7.43 -22.21 25.59
CA PRO A 462 7.00 -21.42 26.76
C PRO A 462 6.95 -19.89 26.55
N HIS A 463 7.38 -19.37 25.40
CA HIS A 463 7.57 -17.93 25.15
C HIS A 463 6.59 -17.29 24.15
N ASP A 464 5.65 -18.04 23.55
CA ASP A 464 4.82 -17.56 22.43
C ASP A 464 3.42 -17.01 22.81
N ASP A 465 3.14 -16.72 24.09
CA ASP A 465 1.86 -16.12 24.51
C ASP A 465 1.79 -14.60 24.23
N LEU A 466 2.25 -14.15 23.05
CA LEU A 466 2.07 -12.78 22.58
C LEU A 466 1.04 -12.73 21.44
N PRO A 467 0.03 -11.84 21.52
CA PRO A 467 -1.01 -11.77 20.51
C PRO A 467 -0.46 -11.33 19.15
N GLU A 468 -1.03 -11.90 18.07
CA GLU A 468 -0.67 -11.62 16.67
C GLU A 468 -0.54 -10.09 16.47
N THR A 469 0.63 -9.62 16.01
CA THR A 469 0.91 -8.20 15.77
C THR A 469 -0.08 -7.52 14.82
N GLY A 470 -0.83 -8.29 14.02
CA GLY A 470 -1.96 -7.80 13.21
C GLY A 470 -3.26 -7.57 13.97
N GLU A 471 -3.49 -8.24 15.10
CA GLU A 471 -4.67 -8.09 15.95
C GLU A 471 -4.41 -7.12 17.13
N VAL A 472 -3.16 -6.97 17.55
CA VAL A 472 -2.77 -6.03 18.62
C VAL A 472 -2.83 -4.57 18.17
N VAL A 473 -2.68 -4.25 16.88
CA VAL A 473 -2.97 -2.88 16.41
C VAL A 473 -4.47 -2.56 16.48
N ALA A 474 -5.34 -3.58 16.59
CA ALA A 474 -6.77 -3.41 16.82
C ALA A 474 -7.17 -3.51 18.31
N ARG A 475 -6.34 -4.10 19.19
CA ARG A 475 -6.66 -4.30 20.62
C ARG A 475 -5.75 -3.59 21.62
N ALA A 476 -4.62 -3.04 21.20
CA ALA A 476 -3.97 -1.96 21.92
C ALA A 476 -4.75 -0.68 21.65
N THR A 477 -5.99 -0.62 22.13
CA THR A 477 -6.49 0.64 22.66
C THR A 477 -5.47 1.05 23.73
N VAL A 478 -4.50 1.88 23.31
CA VAL A 478 -4.24 3.11 24.05
C VAL A 478 -5.61 3.51 24.56
N ARG A 479 -5.84 3.45 25.88
CA ARG A 479 -7.06 4.00 26.47
C ARG A 479 -7.11 5.43 25.94
N THR A 480 -7.86 5.64 24.87
CA THR A 480 -8.01 6.93 24.23
C THR A 480 -8.66 7.74 25.31
N ARG A 481 -7.92 8.73 25.79
CA ARG A 481 -8.42 9.77 26.68
C ARG A 481 -9.79 10.15 26.11
N ALA A 482 -10.86 9.79 26.81
CA ALA A 482 -12.19 9.84 26.23
C ALA A 482 -12.48 11.29 25.83
N VAL A 483 -12.50 11.57 24.53
CA VAL A 483 -12.73 12.93 24.06
C VAL A 483 -14.13 13.33 24.53
N PRO A 484 -14.26 14.43 25.30
CA PRO A 484 -15.52 14.82 25.85
C PRO A 484 -16.53 15.03 24.71
N PRO A 485 -17.78 14.54 24.87
CA PRO A 485 -18.79 14.69 23.84
C PRO A 485 -19.02 16.18 23.53
N PRO A 486 -19.40 16.54 22.28
CA PRO A 486 -19.45 17.93 21.83
C PRO A 486 -20.29 18.86 22.72
N GLN A 487 -21.34 18.35 23.37
CA GLN A 487 -22.17 19.12 24.32
C GLN A 487 -21.45 19.52 25.61
N GLN A 488 -20.33 18.89 25.95
CA GLN A 488 -19.49 19.27 27.09
C GLN A 488 -18.44 20.32 26.69
N LEU A 489 -18.28 20.61 25.40
CA LEU A 489 -17.36 21.64 24.92
C LEU A 489 -17.96 23.04 25.05
N LEU A 490 -19.27 23.18 24.84
CA LEU A 490 -19.99 24.45 24.94
C LEU A 490 -21.34 24.26 25.62
N THR A 491 -21.68 25.13 26.56
CA THR A 491 -22.97 25.13 27.24
C THR A 491 -24.01 25.96 26.47
N THR A 492 -25.29 25.69 26.67
CA THR A 492 -26.38 26.49 26.10
C THR A 492 -26.33 27.95 26.57
N ALA A 493 -25.87 28.21 27.80
CA ALA A 493 -25.70 29.58 28.31
C ALA A 493 -24.60 30.34 27.54
N GLU A 494 -23.46 29.71 27.27
CA GLU A 494 -22.34 30.32 26.53
C GLU A 494 -22.70 30.59 25.07
N VAL A 495 -23.34 29.61 24.41
CA VAL A 495 -23.81 29.78 23.04
C VAL A 495 -24.91 30.85 23.02
N GLY A 496 -25.86 30.81 23.95
CA GLY A 496 -26.92 31.80 24.03
C GLY A 496 -26.43 33.22 24.27
N GLN A 497 -25.42 33.39 25.12
CA GLN A 497 -24.76 34.68 25.35
C GLN A 497 -24.07 35.20 24.09
N ALA A 498 -23.37 34.33 23.34
CA ALA A 498 -22.69 34.70 22.11
C ALA A 498 -23.65 35.08 20.97
N PHE A 499 -24.86 34.51 20.95
CA PHE A 499 -25.90 34.83 19.97
C PHE A 499 -26.96 35.82 20.46
N GLY A 500 -26.89 36.28 21.73
CA GLY A 500 -27.86 37.20 22.32
C GLY A 500 -29.29 36.63 22.45
N GLN A 501 -29.44 35.30 22.49
CA GLN A 501 -30.75 34.62 22.52
C GLN A 501 -30.68 33.29 23.28
N ALA A 502 -31.80 32.83 23.83
CA ALA A 502 -31.87 31.51 24.45
C ALA A 502 -31.73 30.39 23.38
N VAL A 503 -30.97 29.35 23.70
CA VAL A 503 -30.70 28.23 22.79
C VAL A 503 -30.95 26.89 23.46
N THR A 504 -31.42 25.92 22.69
CA THR A 504 -31.54 24.51 23.08
C THR A 504 -30.50 23.69 22.36
N VAL A 505 -30.07 22.58 22.96
CA VAL A 505 -29.09 21.66 22.35
C VAL A 505 -29.79 20.35 21.99
N GLU A 506 -29.71 19.96 20.73
CA GLU A 506 -30.16 18.66 20.25
C GLU A 506 -28.95 17.81 19.89
N PHE A 507 -28.91 16.61 20.45
CA PHE A 507 -27.81 15.69 20.25
C PHE A 507 -28.20 14.63 19.22
N LYS A 508 -27.44 14.56 18.12
CA LYS A 508 -27.44 13.38 17.27
C LYS A 508 -26.44 12.39 17.83
N ARG A 509 -26.93 11.26 18.35
CA ARG A 509 -26.08 10.17 18.84
C ARG A 509 -25.13 9.76 17.73
N ALA A 510 -23.82 9.92 17.99
CA ALA A 510 -22.79 9.49 17.07
C ALA A 510 -23.00 8.00 16.80
N SER A 511 -23.33 7.65 15.55
CA SER A 511 -23.20 6.28 15.07
C SER A 511 -21.74 5.86 15.20
N LYS A 512 -21.49 4.59 15.53
CA LYS A 512 -20.13 4.05 15.75
C LYS A 512 -19.21 4.22 14.53
N ASP A 513 -19.77 4.56 13.36
CA ASP A 513 -19.06 4.76 12.09
C ASP A 513 -18.97 6.21 11.61
N ASN A 514 -19.51 7.18 12.35
CA ASN A 514 -19.31 8.58 11.99
C ASN A 514 -18.12 9.14 12.80
N PRO A 515 -16.95 9.38 12.17
CA PRO A 515 -15.80 9.98 12.85
C PRO A 515 -16.07 11.43 13.27
N VAL A 516 -17.21 12.00 12.88
CA VAL A 516 -17.68 13.32 13.25
C VAL A 516 -18.73 13.21 14.34
N ARG A 517 -18.43 13.70 15.53
CA ARG A 517 -19.43 13.87 16.60
C ARG A 517 -20.01 15.27 16.51
N THR A 518 -21.33 15.41 16.42
CA THR A 518 -21.97 16.72 16.24
C THR A 518 -22.98 17.02 17.34
N ALA A 519 -22.91 18.22 17.92
CA ALA A 519 -24.01 18.82 18.68
C ALA A 519 -24.62 19.97 17.86
N GLU A 520 -25.95 20.04 17.82
CA GLU A 520 -26.69 21.10 17.13
C GLU A 520 -27.34 22.02 18.16
N PHE A 521 -27.05 23.32 18.08
CA PHE A 521 -27.68 24.35 18.91
C PHE A 521 -28.77 25.04 18.10
N ARG A 522 -29.97 25.11 18.67
CA ARG A 522 -31.18 25.66 18.05
C ARG A 522 -31.67 26.89 18.82
N ASP A 523 -32.21 27.86 18.09
CA ASP A 523 -32.84 29.05 18.67
C ASP A 523 -34.24 28.73 19.27
N GLY A 524 -34.90 29.73 19.85
CA GLY A 524 -36.26 29.61 20.41
C GLY A 524 -37.35 29.25 19.39
N SER A 525 -37.07 29.31 18.09
CA SER A 525 -37.96 28.84 17.01
C SER A 525 -37.67 27.40 16.56
N GLY A 526 -36.71 26.73 17.21
CA GLY A 526 -36.27 25.38 16.86
C GLY A 526 -35.35 25.32 15.64
N ARG A 527 -34.88 26.44 15.09
CA ARG A 527 -33.97 26.47 13.93
C ARG A 527 -32.52 26.33 14.39
N ASN A 528 -31.75 25.49 13.69
CA ASN A 528 -30.33 25.27 13.98
C ASN A 528 -29.48 26.50 13.58
N ILE A 529 -28.76 27.04 14.56
CA ILE A 529 -27.91 28.23 14.43
C ILE A 529 -26.41 27.91 14.51
N LEU A 530 -26.03 26.81 15.18
CA LEU A 530 -24.63 26.42 15.36
C LEU A 530 -24.48 24.90 15.45
N ASN A 531 -23.58 24.35 14.63
CA ASN A 531 -23.08 22.99 14.78
C ASN A 531 -21.71 22.99 15.43
N VAL A 532 -21.53 22.17 16.45
CA VAL A 532 -20.23 21.85 17.04
C VAL A 532 -19.84 20.46 16.60
N GLU A 533 -18.85 20.35 15.72
CA GLU A 533 -18.34 19.08 15.19
C GLU A 533 -16.97 18.80 15.84
N VAL A 534 -16.77 17.57 16.32
CA VAL A 534 -15.51 17.10 16.88
C VAL A 534 -15.01 15.96 16.02
N LEU A 535 -13.77 16.11 15.54
CA LEU A 535 -13.08 15.22 14.61
C LEU A 535 -11.79 14.71 15.24
N GLU A 536 -11.50 13.43 15.06
CA GLU A 536 -10.24 12.81 15.49
C GLU A 536 -9.49 12.22 14.30
N GLY A 537 -8.16 12.20 14.35
CA GLY A 537 -7.32 11.51 13.37
C GLY A 537 -7.38 12.11 11.96
N ALA A 538 -7.41 11.26 10.93
CA ALA A 538 -7.28 11.67 9.53
C ALA A 538 -8.33 12.70 9.05
N PRO A 539 -9.62 12.62 9.42
CA PRO A 539 -10.59 13.67 9.13
C PRO A 539 -10.22 15.04 9.72
N GLY A 540 -9.64 15.08 10.93
CA GLY A 540 -9.17 16.32 11.55
C GLY A 540 -7.96 16.91 10.82
N ASP A 541 -6.98 16.05 10.49
CA ASP A 541 -5.80 16.43 9.69
C ASP A 541 -6.20 17.03 8.34
N MET A 542 -7.12 16.37 7.63
CA MET A 542 -7.65 16.85 6.34
C MET A 542 -8.36 18.20 6.49
N THR A 543 -9.19 18.35 7.53
CA THR A 543 -9.91 19.61 7.79
C THR A 543 -8.94 20.77 8.01
N ILE A 544 -7.92 20.57 8.85
CA ILE A 544 -6.90 21.59 9.13
C ILE A 544 -6.07 21.92 7.89
N GLY A 545 -5.71 20.92 7.09
CA GLY A 545 -5.03 21.13 5.81
C GLY A 545 -5.86 21.98 4.84
N MET A 546 -7.16 21.70 4.75
CA MET A 546 -8.08 22.44 3.88
C MET A 546 -8.32 23.87 4.39
N SER A 547 -8.45 24.06 5.70
CA SER A 547 -8.56 25.39 6.31
C SER A 547 -7.29 26.23 6.15
N ARG A 548 -6.10 25.63 6.18
CA ARG A 548 -4.84 26.35 5.90
C ARG A 548 -4.81 26.95 4.49
N MET A 549 -5.49 26.32 3.53
CA MET A 549 -5.54 26.80 2.14
C MET A 549 -6.64 27.84 1.90
N MET A 550 -7.76 27.75 2.61
CA MET A 550 -8.99 28.47 2.25
C MET A 550 -9.48 29.47 3.31
N ASP A 551 -9.03 29.33 4.56
CA ASP A 551 -9.56 30.07 5.71
C ASP A 551 -8.47 31.01 6.29
N LYS A 552 -8.87 32.12 6.93
CA LYS A 552 -7.94 33.09 7.54
C LYS A 552 -7.36 32.54 8.85
N PRO A 553 -6.04 32.60 9.09
CA PRO A 553 -5.47 32.09 10.33
C PRO A 553 -5.89 32.94 11.55
N LEU A 554 -6.14 32.29 12.68
CA LEU A 554 -6.39 32.91 13.98
C LEU A 554 -5.21 32.62 14.91
N PRO A 555 -4.17 33.48 14.93
CA PRO A 555 -2.98 33.23 15.74
C PRO A 555 -3.30 33.26 17.24
N GLY A 556 -2.61 32.42 18.02
CA GLY A 556 -2.74 32.38 19.48
C GLY A 556 -3.86 31.48 20.03
N ILE A 557 -4.62 30.78 19.17
CA ILE A 557 -5.67 29.84 19.59
C ILE A 557 -5.19 28.40 19.41
N ALA A 558 -4.91 27.72 20.52
CA ALA A 558 -4.46 26.32 20.59
C ALA A 558 -3.26 26.03 19.66
N ASP A 559 -3.22 24.85 19.00
CA ASP A 559 -2.10 24.50 18.13
C ASP A 559 -2.22 25.20 16.77
N GLN A 560 -3.43 25.20 16.20
CA GLN A 560 -3.78 25.86 14.95
C GLN A 560 -5.26 26.21 14.94
N ALA A 561 -5.62 27.42 14.47
CA ALA A 561 -7.00 27.82 14.28
C ALA A 561 -7.17 28.69 13.04
N TYR A 562 -8.35 28.59 12.40
CA TYR A 562 -8.69 29.29 11.17
C TYR A 562 -10.17 29.71 11.17
N ALA A 563 -10.46 30.84 10.53
CA ALA A 563 -11.80 31.38 10.30
C ALA A 563 -12.14 31.36 8.80
N GLY A 564 -13.14 30.56 8.44
CA GLY A 564 -13.74 30.52 7.11
C GLY A 564 -15.01 31.36 7.00
N THR A 565 -15.70 31.32 5.86
CA THR A 565 -16.88 32.16 5.60
C THR A 565 -18.06 31.93 6.57
N ASN A 566 -18.24 30.70 7.06
CA ASN A 566 -19.33 30.35 7.98
C ASN A 566 -18.91 29.33 9.05
N ARG A 567 -17.60 29.23 9.31
CA ARG A 567 -17.06 28.25 10.24
C ARG A 567 -15.79 28.75 10.91
N LEU A 568 -15.56 28.25 12.12
CA LEU A 568 -14.28 28.30 12.80
C LEU A 568 -13.74 26.88 12.94
N VAL A 569 -12.47 26.68 12.69
CA VAL A 569 -11.79 25.39 12.87
C VAL A 569 -10.62 25.60 13.80
N GLY A 570 -10.49 24.76 14.82
CA GLY A 570 -9.35 24.78 15.71
C GLY A 570 -8.89 23.38 16.09
N ARG A 571 -7.59 23.23 16.28
CA ARG A 571 -6.95 21.96 16.63
C ARG A 571 -6.22 22.07 17.95
N ARG A 572 -6.35 21.01 18.76
CA ARG A 572 -5.53 20.78 19.93
C ARG A 572 -5.17 19.30 20.05
N GLY A 573 -3.89 18.98 19.97
CA GLY A 573 -3.38 17.61 19.87
C GLY A 573 -3.93 16.85 18.67
N GLY A 574 -4.51 15.68 18.92
CA GLY A 574 -5.14 14.83 17.90
C GLY A 574 -6.59 15.18 17.55
N VAL A 575 -7.17 16.19 18.19
CA VAL A 575 -8.60 16.53 18.09
C VAL A 575 -8.78 17.87 17.38
N THR A 576 -9.71 17.91 16.42
CA THR A 576 -10.11 19.12 15.69
C THR A 576 -11.57 19.43 16.00
N VAL A 577 -11.84 20.67 16.41
CA VAL A 577 -13.18 21.19 16.68
C VAL A 577 -13.56 22.14 15.56
N ILE A 578 -14.77 21.98 15.03
CA ILE A 578 -15.37 22.88 14.05
C ILE A 578 -16.63 23.50 14.66
N LEU A 579 -16.71 24.82 14.65
CA LEU A 579 -17.93 25.57 14.93
C LEU A 579 -18.49 26.05 13.59
N ARG A 580 -19.65 25.55 13.17
CA ARG A 580 -20.25 25.89 11.87
C ARG A 580 -21.57 26.61 12.04
N LEU A 581 -21.65 27.82 11.52
CA LEU A 581 -22.86 28.65 11.54
C LEU A 581 -23.93 28.10 10.58
N LYS A 582 -25.17 28.07 11.05
CA LYS A 582 -26.33 27.54 10.32
C LYS A 582 -27.49 28.55 10.32
N GLY A 583 -28.48 28.30 9.47
CA GLY A 583 -29.68 29.14 9.37
C GLY A 583 -29.36 30.62 9.14
N HIS A 584 -30.05 31.49 9.88
CA HIS A 584 -29.90 32.94 9.83
C HIS A 584 -28.56 33.43 10.41
N ALA A 585 -27.86 32.60 11.21
CA ALA A 585 -26.56 32.95 11.78
C ALA A 585 -25.40 32.88 10.77
N LYS A 586 -25.62 32.36 9.55
CA LYS A 586 -24.60 32.29 8.49
C LYS A 586 -24.06 33.64 8.03
N GLY A 587 -24.83 34.72 8.22
CA GLY A 587 -24.43 36.08 7.84
C GLY A 587 -23.55 36.80 8.86
N ASN A 588 -23.37 36.22 10.05
CA ASN A 588 -22.53 36.80 11.10
C ASN A 588 -21.06 36.50 10.83
N ASP A 589 -20.18 37.45 11.13
CA ASP A 589 -18.73 37.23 11.06
C ASP A 589 -18.32 36.13 12.07
N PRO A 590 -17.89 34.95 11.61
CA PRO A 590 -17.52 33.86 12.49
C PRO A 590 -16.33 34.20 13.39
N ALA A 591 -15.48 35.17 13.03
CA ALA A 591 -14.37 35.60 13.88
C ALA A 591 -14.83 36.13 15.26
N ARG A 592 -16.06 36.67 15.35
CA ARG A 592 -16.67 37.11 16.62
C ARG A 592 -16.95 35.94 17.58
N LEU A 593 -17.01 34.71 17.07
CA LEU A 593 -17.20 33.49 17.87
C LEU A 593 -15.88 32.79 18.23
N SER A 594 -14.73 33.44 17.98
CA SER A 594 -13.41 32.91 18.35
C SER A 594 -13.31 32.61 19.86
N GLY A 595 -13.99 33.38 20.70
CA GLY A 595 -14.10 33.10 22.14
C GLY A 595 -14.76 31.75 22.45
N LEU A 596 -15.80 31.35 21.69
CA LEU A 596 -16.39 30.02 21.83
C LEU A 596 -15.42 28.91 21.38
N LEU A 597 -14.65 29.14 20.31
CA LEU A 597 -13.65 28.17 19.89
C LEU A 597 -12.56 27.98 20.95
N VAL A 598 -12.10 29.06 21.58
CA VAL A 598 -11.14 29.01 22.69
C VAL A 598 -11.70 28.21 23.87
N THR A 599 -12.94 28.47 24.27
CA THR A 599 -13.61 27.73 25.35
C THR A 599 -13.76 26.24 25.03
N ALA A 600 -14.14 25.90 23.80
CA ALA A 600 -14.24 24.51 23.38
C ALA A 600 -12.88 23.79 23.41
N LEU A 601 -11.81 24.45 22.95
CA LEU A 601 -10.47 23.88 22.92
C LEU A 601 -9.76 23.85 24.29
N SER A 602 -10.14 24.71 25.23
CA SER A 602 -9.62 24.69 26.61
C SER A 602 -10.19 23.51 27.39
N ARG A 603 -11.46 23.17 27.19
CA ARG A 603 -12.13 22.01 27.81
C ARG A 603 -11.65 20.65 27.33
N LEU A 604 -10.87 20.61 26.25
CA LEU A 604 -10.13 19.41 25.86
C LEU A 604 -8.93 19.11 26.80
N GLN A 605 -8.51 20.05 27.66
CA GLN A 605 -7.39 19.85 28.60
C GLN A 605 -7.77 19.17 29.92
N THR A 606 -9.02 19.31 30.37
CA THR A 606 -9.40 19.08 31.78
C THR A 606 -9.64 17.61 32.16
N THR A 607 -9.59 16.66 31.23
CA THR A 607 -9.72 15.24 31.54
C THR A 607 -8.35 14.67 31.95
N ALA A 608 -7.93 14.87 33.20
CA ALA A 608 -6.69 14.33 33.76
C ALA A 608 -6.66 12.77 33.69
N PRO A 609 -5.47 12.14 33.66
CA PRO A 609 -5.35 10.69 33.64
C PRO A 609 -5.86 10.09 34.97
N ILE A 610 -6.81 9.17 34.89
CA ILE A 610 -7.15 8.29 36.01
C ILE A 610 -6.03 7.23 36.07
N THR A 611 -5.37 7.18 37.24
CA THR A 611 -4.35 6.20 37.65
C THR A 611 -4.68 4.76 37.31
#